data_AF-A0A319E0A0-F1
#
_entry.id   AF-A0A319E0A0-F1
#
_cell.length_a   1.000
_cell.length_b   1.000
_cell.length_c   1.000
_cell.angle_alpha   90.00
_cell.angle_beta   90.00
_cell.angle_gamma   90.00
#
_symmetry.space_group_name_H-M   'P 1'
#
loop_
_entity.id
_entity.type
_entity.pdbx_description
1 polymer ?
#
loop_
_entity_poly.entity_id
_entity_poly.type
_entity_poly.pdbx_seq_one_letter_code
_entity_poly.pdbx_strand_id
1 'polypeptide(L)'
;MPPLVSSLALRTLRTLVQRPATTTTTTVLKRNCSTSTLTQRRPFQPVLRTSAAIKPSVTLAIRKFSTSPFRQATYNQVRRGCRTAQRARRSRSPALIGRSQMKGVCLKTGITKPKKPNSGERKTARVRLSSGKVVTAYIPGEGGLLSL
;
A
#
# COMPACT_ATOMS: atom_id res chain seq x y z
N MET A 1 32.53 6.54 48.34
CA MET A 1 31.86 5.36 48.94
C MET A 1 30.45 5.26 48.38
N PRO A 2 30.19 4.45 47.34
CA PRO A 2 28.83 4.14 46.89
C PRO A 2 28.29 2.89 47.59
N PRO A 3 27.00 2.81 47.98
CA PRO A 3 26.44 1.57 48.50
C PRO A 3 26.08 0.60 47.38
N LEU A 4 26.48 -0.64 47.65
CA LEU A 4 26.21 -1.87 46.91
C LEU A 4 24.72 -2.22 46.99
N VAL A 5 24.08 -2.47 45.85
CA VAL A 5 22.77 -3.12 45.82
C VAL A 5 22.79 -4.27 44.80
N SER A 6 22.94 -5.46 45.38
CA SER A 6 22.35 -6.77 45.07
C SER A 6 22.47 -7.36 43.65
N SER A 7 23.21 -8.47 43.61
CA SER A 7 23.50 -9.38 42.50
C SER A 7 22.44 -10.47 42.25
N LEU A 8 21.14 -10.17 42.42
CA LEU A 8 20.06 -11.17 42.33
C LEU A 8 18.84 -10.61 41.58
N ALA A 9 18.90 -10.57 40.24
CA ALA A 9 17.73 -10.64 39.35
C ALA A 9 18.15 -10.64 37.86
N LEU A 10 19.10 -11.50 37.49
CA LEU A 10 19.34 -11.88 36.09
C LEU A 10 18.61 -13.20 35.83
N ARG A 11 17.85 -13.26 34.72
CA ARG A 11 17.15 -14.44 34.14
C ARG A 11 15.87 -14.81 34.90
N THR A 12 14.70 -14.73 34.26
CA THR A 12 14.05 -15.78 33.45
C THR A 12 12.67 -15.15 33.03
N LEU A 13 11.99 -15.36 31.91
CA LEU A 13 11.83 -16.49 31.01
C LEU A 13 11.55 -16.01 29.57
N ARG A 14 12.17 -16.72 28.62
CA ARG A 14 11.76 -16.82 27.22
C ARG A 14 10.45 -17.60 27.16
N THR A 15 9.46 -17.13 26.40
CA THR A 15 8.38 -17.99 25.90
C THR A 15 8.32 -17.91 24.39
N LEU A 16 8.65 -19.05 23.79
CA LEU A 16 8.62 -19.40 22.39
C LEU A 16 7.21 -19.24 21.81
N VAL A 17 7.09 -18.51 20.71
CA VAL A 17 6.07 -18.81 19.68
C VAL A 17 6.81 -19.00 18.37
N GLN A 18 7.19 -20.25 18.11
CA GLN A 18 7.52 -20.75 16.78
C GLN A 18 6.21 -21.21 16.13
N ARG A 19 5.93 -20.75 14.90
CA ARG A 19 5.04 -21.45 13.96
C ARG A 19 5.55 -21.27 12.52
N PRO A 20 5.26 -22.24 11.64
CA PRO A 20 6.28 -22.93 10.83
C PRO A 20 6.36 -22.45 9.37
N ALA A 21 7.53 -22.70 8.78
CA ALA A 21 7.78 -22.64 7.35
C ALA A 21 7.20 -23.86 6.64
N THR A 22 6.56 -23.65 5.49
CA THR A 22 6.28 -24.71 4.51
C THR A 22 7.09 -24.45 3.25
N THR A 23 8.09 -25.29 3.04
CA THR A 23 8.81 -25.53 1.79
C THR A 23 8.06 -26.59 1.00
N THR A 24 7.68 -26.28 -0.25
CA THR A 24 7.35 -27.30 -1.26
C THR A 24 7.87 -26.87 -2.63
N THR A 25 9.00 -27.48 -3.00
CA THR A 25 9.26 -28.21 -4.25
C THR A 25 8.86 -27.59 -5.60
N THR A 26 9.89 -27.14 -6.31
CA THR A 26 10.21 -27.48 -7.72
C THR A 26 9.09 -28.08 -8.58
N THR A 27 8.75 -27.38 -9.67
CA THR A 27 8.56 -28.01 -10.97
C THR A 27 8.85 -27.00 -12.08
N VAL A 28 9.98 -27.25 -12.76
CA VAL A 28 10.32 -26.70 -14.06
C VAL A 28 9.38 -27.35 -15.06
N LEU A 29 8.61 -26.57 -15.82
CA LEU A 29 8.19 -27.01 -17.15
C LEU A 29 8.41 -25.89 -18.15
N LYS A 30 9.42 -26.15 -18.97
CA LYS A 30 9.82 -25.48 -20.19
C LYS A 30 8.82 -25.81 -21.30
N ARG A 31 8.77 -24.91 -22.30
CA ARG A 31 8.45 -25.16 -23.73
C ARG A 31 6.93 -25.29 -24.04
N ASN A 32 6.37 -24.78 -25.13
CA ASN A 32 6.91 -24.29 -26.41
C ASN A 32 5.95 -23.30 -27.08
N CYS A 33 6.55 -22.42 -27.87
CA CYS A 33 5.96 -21.75 -29.02
C CYS A 33 5.66 -22.75 -30.16
N SER A 34 4.49 -22.62 -30.78
CA SER A 34 4.20 -23.15 -32.11
C SER A 34 3.14 -22.30 -32.82
N THR A 35 3.60 -21.72 -33.92
CA THR A 35 2.88 -21.08 -35.01
C THR A 35 2.15 -22.15 -35.85
N SER A 36 0.88 -21.94 -36.24
CA SER A 36 0.35 -22.29 -37.60
C SER A 36 -1.18 -22.17 -37.69
N THR A 37 -1.61 -21.17 -38.46
CA THR A 37 -2.56 -21.22 -39.60
C THR A 37 -3.84 -22.08 -39.58
N LEU A 38 -4.89 -21.40 -40.08
CA LEU A 38 -5.91 -21.88 -41.04
C LEU A 38 -7.27 -22.35 -40.50
N THR A 39 -8.26 -21.50 -40.79
CA THR A 39 -9.66 -21.77 -41.17
C THR A 39 -10.38 -22.98 -40.56
N GLN A 40 -11.52 -22.71 -39.93
CA GLN A 40 -12.80 -23.16 -40.47
C GLN A 40 -13.93 -22.34 -39.83
N ARG A 41 -14.54 -21.49 -40.67
CA ARG A 41 -15.78 -20.78 -40.35
C ARG A 41 -16.88 -21.84 -40.17
N ARG A 42 -17.42 -21.97 -38.97
CA ARG A 42 -18.69 -22.68 -38.78
C ARG A 42 -19.82 -21.79 -39.29
N PRO A 43 -20.76 -22.29 -40.10
CA PRO A 43 -21.93 -21.51 -40.48
C PRO A 43 -22.78 -21.23 -39.24
N PHE A 44 -23.00 -19.94 -38.99
CA PHE A 44 -23.90 -19.45 -37.95
C PHE A 44 -25.32 -19.82 -38.35
N GLN A 45 -25.94 -20.79 -37.67
CA GLN A 45 -27.35 -21.13 -37.85
C GLN A 45 -28.18 -20.13 -37.01
N PRO A 46 -29.06 -19.30 -37.59
CA PRO A 46 -29.97 -18.49 -36.80
C PRO A 46 -31.03 -19.41 -36.20
N VAL A 47 -30.93 -19.69 -34.90
CA VAL A 47 -32.03 -20.28 -34.14
C VAL A 47 -33.16 -19.26 -34.14
N LEU A 48 -34.20 -19.51 -34.92
CA LEU A 48 -35.48 -18.82 -34.85
C LEU A 48 -36.01 -18.96 -33.42
N ARG A 49 -35.88 -17.88 -32.66
CA ARG A 49 -36.44 -17.75 -31.31
C ARG A 49 -37.95 -17.79 -31.44
N THR A 50 -38.56 -18.88 -31.00
CA THR A 50 -40.01 -18.93 -30.78
C THR A 50 -40.39 -17.88 -29.73
N SER A 51 -41.45 -17.11 -30.02
CA SER A 51 -41.97 -16.01 -29.19
C SER A 51 -42.75 -16.47 -27.94
N ALA A 52 -42.69 -17.75 -27.60
CA ALA A 52 -43.51 -18.35 -26.54
C ALA A 52 -42.71 -18.53 -25.24
N ALA A 53 -42.49 -17.42 -24.53
CA ALA A 53 -42.39 -17.38 -23.06
C ALA A 53 -42.20 -15.92 -22.60
N ILE A 54 -43.21 -15.09 -22.75
CA ILE A 54 -43.33 -13.88 -21.93
C ILE A 54 -43.67 -14.36 -20.52
N LYS A 55 -42.64 -14.77 -19.77
CA LYS A 55 -42.75 -14.80 -18.31
C LYS A 55 -42.99 -13.36 -17.89
N PRO A 56 -43.97 -13.06 -17.01
CA PRO A 56 -44.17 -11.70 -16.55
C PRO A 56 -42.82 -11.20 -16.07
N SER A 57 -42.39 -10.07 -16.64
CA SER A 57 -41.19 -9.38 -16.19
C SER A 57 -41.33 -9.32 -14.67
N VAL A 58 -40.49 -10.06 -13.95
CA VAL A 58 -40.32 -9.81 -12.53
C VAL A 58 -39.94 -8.35 -12.54
N THR A 59 -40.88 -7.50 -12.15
CA THR A 59 -40.59 -6.11 -11.86
C THR A 59 -39.57 -6.28 -10.75
N LEU A 60 -38.29 -6.17 -11.12
CA LEU A 60 -37.21 -6.03 -10.17
C LEU A 60 -37.64 -4.79 -9.43
N ALA A 61 -38.33 -4.97 -8.30
CA ALA A 61 -38.63 -3.91 -7.38
C ALA A 61 -37.26 -3.34 -7.09
N ILE A 62 -36.97 -2.22 -7.76
CA ILE A 62 -35.74 -1.48 -7.55
C ILE A 62 -35.82 -1.20 -6.07
N ARG A 63 -35.03 -1.94 -5.29
CA ARG A 63 -34.99 -1.77 -3.84
C ARG A 63 -34.69 -0.30 -3.69
N LYS A 64 -35.67 0.47 -3.21
CA LYS A 64 -35.52 1.88 -2.90
C LYS A 64 -34.33 1.92 -1.95
N PHE A 65 -33.17 2.32 -2.47
CA PHE A 65 -31.94 2.42 -1.71
C PHE A 65 -32.32 3.18 -0.45
N SER A 66 -32.20 2.54 0.72
CA SER A 66 -32.70 3.08 1.96
C SER A 66 -32.00 4.41 2.22
N THR A 67 -32.71 5.52 1.98
CA THR A 67 -32.33 6.84 2.46
C THR A 67 -32.72 6.92 3.92
N SER A 68 -32.16 6.03 4.76
CA SER A 68 -32.36 6.17 6.21
C SER A 68 -31.86 7.57 6.58
N PRO A 69 -32.70 8.45 7.16
CA PRO A 69 -32.23 9.76 7.56
C PRO A 69 -31.09 9.56 8.57
N PHE A 70 -30.03 10.37 8.48
CA PHE A 70 -28.95 10.35 9.47
C PHE A 70 -29.57 10.54 10.86
N ARG A 71 -29.75 9.44 11.60
CA ARG A 71 -30.23 9.53 12.98
C ARG A 71 -29.11 10.13 13.80
N GLN A 72 -29.39 11.29 14.39
CA GLN A 72 -28.51 11.88 15.38
C GLN A 72 -28.26 10.88 16.52
N ALA A 73 -27.04 10.84 17.03
CA ALA A 73 -26.69 9.97 18.14
C ALA A 73 -27.56 10.30 19.38
N THR A 74 -27.99 9.28 20.11
CA THR A 74 -28.79 9.47 21.32
C THR A 74 -27.96 10.10 22.44
N TYR A 75 -28.61 10.74 23.42
CA TYR A 75 -27.93 11.38 24.55
C TYR A 75 -26.95 10.43 25.27
N ASN A 76 -27.36 9.19 25.53
CA ASN A 76 -26.51 8.19 26.18
C ASN A 76 -25.32 7.75 25.33
N GLN A 77 -25.45 7.72 23.99
CA GLN A 77 -24.33 7.43 23.08
C GLN A 77 -23.31 8.57 23.10
N VAL A 78 -23.79 9.82 23.09
CA VAL A 78 -22.93 11.01 23.22
C VAL A 78 -22.24 11.04 24.59
N ARG A 79 -22.97 10.76 25.67
CA ARG A 79 -22.42 10.65 27.04
C ARG A 79 -21.33 9.57 27.14
N ARG A 80 -21.47 8.48 26.38
CA ARG A 80 -20.46 7.41 26.26
C ARG A 80 -19.31 7.74 25.29
N GLY A 81 -19.29 8.94 24.69
CA GLY A 81 -18.20 9.41 23.86
C GLY A 81 -18.24 8.96 22.40
N CYS A 82 -19.42 8.69 21.82
CA CYS A 82 -19.51 8.24 20.42
C CYS A 82 -19.01 9.25 19.38
N ARG A 83 -18.89 10.54 19.74
CA ARG A 83 -18.37 11.60 18.88
C ARG A 83 -16.85 11.67 19.02
N THR A 84 -16.13 11.07 18.09
CA THR A 84 -14.67 11.16 18.01
C THR A 84 -14.26 12.13 16.90
N ALA A 85 -13.23 12.94 17.18
CA ALA A 85 -12.66 13.81 16.17
C ALA A 85 -12.03 12.97 15.06
N GLN A 86 -12.21 13.39 13.81
CA GLN A 86 -11.51 12.77 12.70
C GLN A 86 -9.99 12.94 12.88
N ARG A 87 -9.24 11.85 12.70
CA ARG A 87 -7.79 11.89 12.79
C ARG A 87 -7.20 12.84 11.74
N ALA A 88 -6.33 13.75 12.18
CA ALA A 88 -5.59 14.64 11.29
C ALA A 88 -4.79 13.84 10.23
N ARG A 89 -4.77 14.35 8.99
CA ARG A 89 -3.99 13.76 7.91
C ARG A 89 -2.50 13.92 8.20
N ARG A 90 -1.71 12.87 7.91
CA ARG A 90 -0.24 12.97 7.99
C ARG A 90 0.27 13.83 6.83
N SER A 91 1.17 14.76 7.12
CA SER A 91 1.85 15.55 6.09
C SER A 91 2.70 14.65 5.20
N ARG A 92 2.73 14.90 3.89
CA ARG A 92 3.61 14.18 2.95
C ARG A 92 5.10 14.40 3.25
N SER A 93 5.45 15.59 3.72
CA SER A 93 6.82 16.04 3.99
C SER A 93 6.94 16.63 5.41
N PRO A 94 6.90 15.79 6.48
CA PRO A 94 6.95 16.26 7.87
C PRO A 94 8.25 16.98 8.24
N ALA A 95 9.33 16.76 7.47
CA ALA A 95 10.61 17.41 7.69
C ALA A 95 10.62 18.91 7.33
N LEU A 96 9.69 19.38 6.49
CA LEU A 96 9.63 20.77 6.01
C LEU A 96 8.86 21.72 6.95
N ILE A 97 8.24 21.20 8.03
CA ILE A 97 7.57 22.01 9.09
C ILE A 97 6.66 23.11 8.48
N GLY A 98 5.76 22.73 7.58
CA GLY A 98 4.79 23.66 6.96
C GLY A 98 5.38 24.60 5.89
N ARG A 99 6.66 24.48 5.54
CA ARG A 99 7.30 25.25 4.47
C ARG A 99 7.23 24.49 3.13
N SER A 100 7.19 25.22 2.02
CA SER A 100 7.23 24.65 0.67
C SER A 100 8.61 24.06 0.34
N GLN A 101 9.67 24.76 0.72
CA GLN A 101 11.07 24.38 0.49
C GLN A 101 11.97 24.83 1.63
N MET A 102 13.13 24.19 1.77
CA MET A 102 14.13 24.52 2.78
C MET A 102 15.53 24.34 2.23
N LYS A 103 16.46 25.22 2.63
CA LYS A 103 17.88 25.06 2.35
C LYS A 103 18.46 23.88 3.13
N GLY A 104 19.44 23.21 2.55
CA GLY A 104 20.15 22.13 3.21
C GLY A 104 21.49 21.85 2.57
N VAL A 105 22.38 21.20 3.32
CA VAL A 105 23.71 20.79 2.89
C VAL A 105 23.71 19.30 2.59
N CYS A 106 24.29 18.89 1.46
CA CYS A 106 24.42 17.48 1.11
C CYS A 106 25.51 16.83 1.96
N LEU A 107 25.20 15.69 2.58
CA LEU A 107 26.13 14.88 3.37
C LEU A 107 26.72 13.74 2.54
N LYS A 108 25.87 13.08 1.75
CA LYS A 108 26.25 11.94 0.92
C LYS A 108 25.32 11.81 -0.27
N THR A 109 25.89 11.69 -1.44
CA THR A 109 25.20 11.34 -2.68
C THR A 109 25.29 9.83 -2.92
N GLY A 110 24.27 9.25 -3.52
CA GLY A 110 24.24 7.81 -3.78
C GLY A 110 23.07 7.39 -4.64
N ILE A 111 23.08 6.11 -5.03
CA ILE A 111 22.07 5.53 -5.93
C ILE A 111 21.23 4.53 -5.14
N THR A 112 19.91 4.67 -5.23
CA THR A 112 18.94 3.75 -4.60
C THR A 112 18.18 2.98 -5.67
N LYS A 113 18.13 1.65 -5.58
CA LYS A 113 17.29 0.82 -6.44
C LYS A 113 15.83 0.91 -5.97
N PRO A 114 14.86 1.15 -6.86
CA PRO A 114 13.45 1.22 -6.49
C PRO A 114 12.94 -0.15 -6.05
N LYS A 115 11.79 -0.16 -5.36
CA LYS A 115 11.07 -1.41 -5.09
C LYS A 115 10.51 -2.00 -6.39
N LYS A 116 10.40 -3.32 -6.43
CA LYS A 116 9.64 -4.07 -7.46
C LYS A 116 8.23 -3.45 -7.59
N PRO A 117 7.63 -3.32 -8.79
CA PRO A 117 7.94 -3.93 -10.09
C PRO A 117 9.04 -3.25 -10.90
N ASN A 118 9.51 -2.09 -10.45
CA ASN A 118 10.42 -1.28 -11.25
C ASN A 118 11.86 -1.77 -11.10
N SER A 119 12.62 -1.76 -12.20
CA SER A 119 14.08 -1.89 -12.21
C SER A 119 14.67 -0.55 -12.67
N GLY A 120 15.85 -0.20 -12.15
CA GLY A 120 16.53 1.05 -12.51
C GLY A 120 17.28 1.68 -11.34
N GLU A 121 17.93 2.81 -11.60
CA GLU A 121 18.75 3.53 -10.62
C GLU A 121 18.17 4.91 -10.34
N ARG A 122 17.96 5.25 -9.06
CA ARG A 122 17.48 6.56 -8.65
C ARG A 122 18.60 7.33 -7.97
N LYS A 123 18.94 8.50 -8.52
CA LYS A 123 19.90 9.43 -7.90
C LYS A 123 19.27 10.01 -6.64
N THR A 124 19.91 9.78 -5.50
CA THR A 124 19.44 10.19 -4.17
C THR A 124 20.54 10.89 -3.38
N ALA A 125 20.16 11.80 -2.49
CA ALA A 125 21.09 12.51 -1.62
C ALA A 125 20.60 12.51 -0.17
N ARG A 126 21.53 12.31 0.77
CA ARG A 126 21.32 12.59 2.19
C ARG A 126 21.59 14.08 2.42
N VAL A 127 20.58 14.82 2.86
CA VAL A 127 20.64 16.28 3.02
C VAL A 127 20.31 16.64 4.46
N ARG A 128 21.14 17.47 5.09
CA ARG A 128 20.86 18.10 6.38
C ARG A 128 20.18 19.43 6.13
N LEU A 129 18.90 19.54 6.50
CA LEU A 129 18.13 20.78 6.38
C LEU A 129 18.59 21.82 7.40
N SER A 130 18.27 23.09 7.18
CA SER A 130 18.52 24.15 8.16
C SER A 130 17.83 23.93 9.51
N SER A 131 16.76 23.12 9.56
CA SER A 131 16.13 22.67 10.82
C SER A 131 16.94 21.62 11.58
N GLY A 132 18.08 21.18 11.06
CA GLY A 132 18.93 20.12 11.63
C GLY A 132 18.50 18.70 11.27
N LYS A 133 17.29 18.50 10.73
CA LYS A 133 16.79 17.18 10.31
C LYS A 133 17.53 16.67 9.08
N VAL A 134 17.88 15.38 9.07
CA VAL A 134 18.51 14.72 7.93
C VAL A 134 17.47 13.95 7.12
N VAL A 135 17.32 14.31 5.85
CA VAL A 135 16.35 13.73 4.92
C VAL A 135 17.05 13.06 3.75
N THR A 136 16.34 12.13 3.08
CA THR A 136 16.76 11.58 1.79
C THR A 136 15.97 12.29 0.70
N ALA A 137 16.66 13.02 -0.18
CA ALA A 137 16.09 13.76 -1.29
C ALA A 137 16.34 13.06 -2.63
N TYR A 138 15.40 13.20 -3.56
CA TYR A 138 15.53 12.76 -4.95
C TYR A 138 16.16 13.87 -5.79
N ILE A 139 17.05 13.52 -6.72
CA ILE A 139 17.67 14.46 -7.64
C ILE A 139 17.03 14.27 -9.02
N PRO A 140 16.27 15.26 -9.52
CA PRO A 140 15.68 15.17 -10.86
C PRO A 140 16.71 15.44 -11.97
N GLY A 141 16.45 14.93 -13.17
CA GLY A 141 17.28 15.15 -14.37
C GLY A 141 18.34 14.09 -14.64
N GLU A 142 18.96 14.17 -15.82
CA GLU A 142 19.89 13.16 -16.35
C GLU A 142 21.37 13.52 -16.07
N GLY A 143 21.75 14.79 -16.20
CA GLY A 143 23.12 15.32 -16.01
C GLY A 143 23.44 15.73 -14.57
N GLY A 144 23.45 14.78 -13.65
CA GLY A 144 23.69 15.06 -12.23
C GLY A 144 25.12 15.54 -11.94
N LEU A 145 25.32 16.86 -11.81
CA LEU A 145 26.54 17.51 -11.30
C LEU A 145 26.56 17.48 -9.76
N LEU A 146 26.48 16.29 -9.16
CA LEU A 146 26.64 16.14 -7.70
C LEU A 146 27.86 15.28 -7.35
N SER A 147 28.78 15.18 -8.31
CA SER A 147 30.15 14.70 -8.14
C SER A 147 31.10 15.89 -8.18
N LEU A 148 31.40 16.45 -7.01
CA LEU A 148 32.69 16.99 -6.60
C LEU A 148 32.75 16.88 -5.07
#